data_AF-A0A3D6A3L3-F1
#
_entry.id   AF-A0A3D6A3L3-F1
#
_cell.length_a   1.000
_cell.length_b   1.000
_cell.length_c   1.000
_cell.angle_alpha   90.00
_cell.angle_beta   90.00
_cell.angle_gamma   90.00
#
_symmetry.space_group_name_H-M   'P 1'
#
loop_
_entity.id
_entity.type
_entity.pdbx_description
1 polymer ?
#
loop_
_entity_poly.entity_id
_entity_poly.type
_entity_poly.pdbx_seq_one_letter_code
_entity_poly.pdbx_strand_id
1 'polypeptide(L)'
;KDIPRILFPKPISFRLGKKKYTFFVSSTKLEKSEVPVYFIGNDVLFNRSGIYSDEKGDFPDNALRAFALSKAAVELEKSIGWEAEIFHAHDWMAASTCAFINAVKGTYKRKVGSVLTIHNLEHQGTFSYQDFLDSHLPTKYWGMEGFEHNGALNLLKGGIQHATKLTTVSPTYAQEIKTVEFGQGLEKSLLYRAGDLVGILNGID
;
A
#
# COMPACT_ATOMS: atom_id res chain seq x y z
N LYS A 1 7.14 -12.33 -20.42
CA LYS A 1 8.39 -12.49 -19.64
C LYS A 1 9.52 -11.59 -20.14
N ASP A 2 9.40 -10.92 -21.29
CA ASP A 2 10.40 -9.94 -21.76
C ASP A 2 9.73 -8.63 -22.17
N ILE A 3 9.19 -7.90 -21.19
CA ILE A 3 8.86 -6.49 -21.41
C ILE A 3 10.18 -5.74 -21.33
N PRO A 4 10.66 -5.05 -22.38
CA PRO A 4 11.91 -4.31 -22.34
C PRO A 4 11.91 -3.30 -21.17
N ARG A 5 12.99 -3.29 -20.38
CA ARG A 5 13.10 -2.40 -19.21
C ARG A 5 14.41 -1.63 -19.20
N ILE A 6 14.34 -0.39 -18.76
CA ILE A 6 15.48 0.46 -18.47
C ILE A 6 15.78 0.38 -16.98
N LEU A 7 16.97 -0.09 -16.62
CA LEU A 7 17.43 -0.19 -15.23
C LEU A 7 17.92 1.18 -14.73
N PHE A 8 17.49 1.58 -13.53
CA PHE A 8 18.01 2.76 -12.87
C PHE A 8 19.32 2.41 -12.14
N PRO A 9 20.33 3.29 -12.19
CA PRO A 9 21.65 3.01 -11.63
C PRO A 9 21.68 2.99 -10.09
N LYS A 10 20.75 3.70 -9.45
CA LYS A 10 20.69 3.82 -7.98
C LYS A 10 19.61 2.91 -7.41
N PRO A 11 19.98 1.82 -6.71
CA PRO A 11 19.00 0.99 -6.02
C PRO A 11 18.43 1.71 -4.80
N ILE A 12 17.26 1.28 -4.37
CA ILE A 12 16.65 1.71 -3.11
C ILE A 12 17.13 0.75 -2.01
N SER A 13 17.41 1.25 -0.81
CA SER A 13 17.84 0.39 0.30
C SER A 13 17.35 0.91 1.63
N PHE A 14 16.68 0.05 2.40
CA PHE A 14 16.21 0.38 3.74
C PHE A 14 16.10 -0.87 4.62
N ARG A 15 15.89 -0.66 5.92
CA ARG A 15 15.64 -1.74 6.88
C ARG A 15 14.15 -1.96 7.10
N LEU A 16 13.80 -3.23 7.27
CA LEU A 16 12.55 -3.74 7.83
C LEU A 16 12.94 -4.81 8.86
N GLY A 17 12.48 -4.63 10.10
CA GLY A 17 13.00 -5.31 11.28
C GLY A 17 14.52 -5.23 11.33
N LYS A 18 15.17 -6.37 11.59
CA LYS A 18 16.63 -6.45 11.72
C LYS A 18 17.37 -6.49 10.39
N LYS A 19 16.69 -6.73 9.26
CA LYS A 19 17.32 -6.96 7.95
C LYS A 19 17.32 -5.70 7.09
N LYS A 20 18.37 -5.54 6.27
CA LYS A 20 18.44 -4.52 5.22
C LYS A 20 18.04 -5.18 3.90
N TYR A 21 17.16 -4.54 3.16
CA TYR A 21 16.70 -4.97 1.84
C TYR A 21 17.15 -3.95 0.80
N THR A 22 17.64 -4.45 -0.33
CA THR A 22 18.02 -3.65 -1.50
C THR A 22 17.06 -3.97 -2.63
N PHE A 23 16.52 -2.94 -3.28
CA PHE A 23 15.56 -3.07 -4.37
C PHE A 23 16.14 -2.47 -5.64
N PHE A 24 16.05 -3.22 -6.74
CA PHE A 24 16.38 -2.75 -8.06
C PHE A 24 15.17 -2.03 -8.65
N VAL A 25 15.40 -0.89 -9.30
CA VAL A 25 14.34 -0.11 -9.93
C VAL A 25 14.55 -0.19 -11.43
N SER A 26 13.51 -0.58 -12.17
CA SER A 26 13.51 -0.50 -13.63
C SER A 26 12.23 0.15 -14.12
N SER A 27 12.21 0.63 -15.36
CA SER A 27 10.99 1.19 -15.97
C SER A 27 10.74 0.67 -17.37
N THR A 28 9.50 0.76 -17.81
CA THR A 28 9.08 0.57 -19.21
C THR A 28 7.97 1.56 -19.56
N LYS A 29 7.59 1.60 -20.83
CA LYS A 29 6.36 2.24 -21.32
C LYS A 29 5.51 1.19 -22.02
N LEU A 30 4.19 1.24 -21.84
CA LEU A 30 3.28 0.34 -22.56
C LEU A 30 3.12 0.83 -24.02
N GLU A 31 2.88 -0.09 -24.96
CA GLU A 31 2.93 0.16 -26.41
C GLU A 31 1.97 1.25 -26.94
N LYS A 32 1.07 1.77 -26.11
CA LYS A 32 0.11 2.85 -26.43
C LYS A 32 -0.06 3.87 -25.30
N SER A 33 0.88 3.95 -24.36
CA SER A 33 0.79 4.85 -23.22
C SER A 33 2.12 5.53 -22.94
N GLU A 34 2.06 6.85 -22.74
CA GLU A 34 3.20 7.62 -22.25
C GLU A 34 3.42 7.46 -20.74
N VAL A 35 2.51 6.78 -20.04
CA VAL A 35 2.63 6.54 -18.60
C VAL A 35 3.80 5.58 -18.34
N PRO A 36 4.85 6.02 -17.61
CA PRO A 36 5.93 5.13 -17.25
C PRO A 36 5.45 4.13 -16.21
N VAL A 37 5.85 2.86 -16.39
CA VAL A 37 5.62 1.80 -15.41
C VAL A 37 6.94 1.49 -14.74
N TYR A 38 7.01 1.70 -13.42
CA TYR A 38 8.18 1.40 -12.61
C TYR A 38 8.02 0.03 -11.94
N PHE A 39 9.07 -0.79 -12.01
CA PHE A 39 9.17 -2.08 -11.33
C PHE A 39 10.15 -1.97 -10.18
N ILE A 40 9.72 -2.48 -9.01
CA ILE A 40 10.54 -2.60 -7.81
C ILE A 40 10.87 -4.09 -7.65
N GLY A 41 12.13 -4.45 -7.86
CA GLY A 41 12.61 -5.83 -7.83
C GLY A 41 13.38 -6.15 -6.56
N ASN A 42 13.05 -7.27 -5.92
CA ASN A 42 13.84 -7.89 -4.85
C ASN A 42 13.57 -9.40 -4.88
N ASP A 43 14.56 -10.19 -5.30
CA ASP A 43 14.34 -11.63 -5.50
C ASP A 43 14.06 -12.37 -4.19
N VAL A 44 14.63 -11.90 -3.09
CA VAL A 44 14.38 -12.48 -1.77
C VAL A 44 12.91 -12.33 -1.37
N LEU A 45 12.21 -11.27 -1.78
CA LEU A 45 10.82 -11.00 -1.39
C LEU A 45 9.79 -11.39 -2.46
N PHE A 46 10.14 -11.27 -3.75
CA PHE A 46 9.15 -11.33 -4.83
C PHE A 46 9.40 -12.43 -5.86
N ASN A 47 10.58 -13.08 -5.88
CA ASN A 47 10.78 -14.26 -6.73
C ASN A 47 10.15 -15.48 -6.04
N ARG A 48 8.87 -15.70 -6.34
CA ARG A 48 7.99 -16.72 -5.73
C ARG A 48 7.12 -17.36 -6.80
N SER A 49 6.57 -18.53 -6.48
CA SER A 49 5.61 -19.26 -7.33
C SER A 49 4.23 -18.57 -7.41
N GLY A 50 3.87 -17.75 -6.43
CA GLY A 50 2.60 -17.01 -6.41
C GLY A 50 2.73 -15.60 -5.84
N ILE A 51 1.61 -14.88 -5.83
CA ILE A 51 1.57 -13.46 -5.41
C ILE A 51 1.39 -13.36 -3.90
N TYR A 52 0.34 -13.96 -3.32
CA TYR A 52 0.06 -13.94 -1.88
C TYR A 52 0.22 -15.30 -1.21
N SER A 53 0.11 -16.36 -1.98
CA SER A 53 0.12 -17.75 -1.53
C SER A 53 0.75 -18.65 -2.58
N ASP A 54 1.05 -19.88 -2.18
CA ASP A 54 1.35 -20.98 -3.07
C ASP A 54 0.48 -22.21 -2.70
N GLU A 55 0.85 -23.39 -3.20
CA GLU A 55 0.15 -24.65 -2.95
C GLU A 55 0.07 -25.02 -1.45
N LYS A 56 0.88 -24.40 -0.60
CA LYS A 56 0.92 -24.59 0.87
C LYS A 56 0.15 -23.53 1.64
N GLY A 57 -0.48 -22.57 0.94
CA GLY A 57 -1.25 -21.48 1.53
C GLY A 57 -0.53 -20.14 1.50
N ASP A 58 -1.02 -19.20 2.31
CA ASP A 58 -0.51 -17.83 2.35
C ASP A 58 0.95 -17.75 2.78
N PHE A 59 1.71 -16.89 2.12
CA PHE A 59 3.08 -16.64 2.53
C PHE A 59 3.11 -15.97 3.92
N PRO A 60 3.85 -16.53 4.89
CA PRO A 60 3.88 -16.01 6.26
C PRO A 60 4.54 -14.63 6.34
N ASP A 61 5.31 -14.23 5.33
CA ASP A 61 6.00 -12.93 5.24
C ASP A 61 5.22 -11.89 4.41
N ASN A 62 3.92 -12.10 4.14
CA ASN A 62 3.10 -11.15 3.38
C ASN A 62 3.08 -9.73 3.97
N ALA A 63 3.06 -9.59 5.30
CA ALA A 63 3.17 -8.28 5.94
C ALA A 63 4.47 -7.55 5.57
N LEU A 64 5.60 -8.26 5.67
CA LEU A 64 6.92 -7.75 5.28
C LEU A 64 6.93 -7.34 3.81
N ARG A 65 6.35 -8.16 2.92
CA ARG A 65 6.27 -7.89 1.47
C ARG A 65 5.41 -6.66 1.16
N ALA A 66 4.29 -6.48 1.86
CA ALA A 66 3.43 -5.31 1.73
C ALA A 66 4.14 -4.02 2.20
N PHE A 67 4.79 -4.04 3.37
CA PHE A 67 5.57 -2.91 3.86
C PHE A 67 6.77 -2.60 2.96
N ALA A 68 7.44 -3.63 2.42
CA ALA A 68 8.54 -3.47 1.48
C ALA A 68 8.09 -2.77 0.19
N LEU A 69 7.01 -3.24 -0.43
CA LEU A 69 6.44 -2.60 -1.61
C LEU A 69 6.07 -1.14 -1.32
N SER A 70 5.34 -0.92 -0.22
CA SER A 70 4.81 0.39 0.15
C SER A 70 5.90 1.41 0.43
N LYS A 71 6.93 1.02 1.19
CA LYS A 71 8.09 1.86 1.52
C LYS A 71 8.97 2.10 0.31
N ALA A 72 9.19 1.09 -0.53
CA ALA A 72 9.96 1.25 -1.76
C ALA A 72 9.26 2.18 -2.76
N ALA A 73 7.93 2.20 -2.81
CA ALA A 73 7.19 3.18 -3.61
C ALA A 73 7.43 4.62 -3.15
N VAL A 74 7.47 4.88 -1.84
CA VAL A 74 7.80 6.21 -1.29
C VAL A 74 9.26 6.59 -1.56
N GLU A 75 10.17 5.62 -1.43
CA GLU A 75 11.60 5.85 -1.66
C GLU A 75 11.96 5.95 -3.16
N LEU A 76 11.05 5.56 -4.06
CA LEU A 76 11.28 5.53 -5.52
C LEU A 76 11.70 6.88 -6.08
N GLU A 77 11.14 7.96 -5.55
CA GLU A 77 11.44 9.34 -5.95
C GLU A 77 12.96 9.64 -5.91
N LYS A 78 13.68 9.06 -4.94
CA LYS A 78 15.13 9.21 -4.78
C LYS A 78 15.94 8.56 -5.90
N SER A 79 15.38 7.53 -6.55
CA SER A 79 16.02 6.81 -7.66
C SER A 79 15.70 7.44 -9.01
N ILE A 80 14.48 7.96 -9.19
CA ILE A 80 13.99 8.41 -10.50
C ILE A 80 14.09 9.92 -10.73
N GLY A 81 14.34 10.71 -9.68
CA GLY A 81 14.46 12.18 -9.79
C GLY A 81 13.14 12.89 -10.11
N TRP A 82 12.03 12.17 -10.03
CA TRP A 82 10.66 12.69 -10.08
C TRP A 82 10.04 12.56 -8.69
N GLU A 83 9.14 13.49 -8.41
CA GLU A 83 8.69 13.78 -7.07
C GLU A 83 7.17 13.99 -7.18
N ALA A 84 6.40 13.04 -6.67
CA ALA A 84 4.95 12.94 -6.83
C ALA A 84 4.20 13.95 -5.95
N GLU A 85 2.99 14.27 -6.36
CA GLU A 85 2.04 15.09 -5.59
C GLU A 85 0.98 14.22 -4.91
N ILE A 86 0.63 13.10 -5.53
CA ILE A 86 -0.38 12.15 -5.06
C ILE A 86 0.17 10.73 -5.19
N PHE A 87 0.09 9.97 -4.10
CA PHE A 87 0.31 8.53 -4.10
C PHE A 87 -1.03 7.82 -4.08
N HIS A 88 -1.34 7.04 -5.11
CA HIS A 88 -2.57 6.27 -5.19
C HIS A 88 -2.27 4.80 -4.90
N ALA A 89 -2.63 4.36 -3.70
CA ALA A 89 -2.51 2.98 -3.25
C ALA A 89 -3.78 2.19 -3.59
N HIS A 90 -3.59 0.95 -4.04
CA HIS A 90 -4.68 0.03 -4.34
C HIS A 90 -4.62 -1.15 -3.38
N ASP A 91 -5.65 -1.25 -2.55
CA ASP A 91 -5.89 -2.36 -1.65
C ASP A 91 -4.80 -2.62 -0.59
N TRP A 92 -5.00 -3.66 0.22
CA TRP A 92 -4.26 -3.91 1.46
C TRP A 92 -2.73 -4.01 1.27
N MET A 93 -2.23 -4.51 0.14
CA MET A 93 -0.80 -4.67 -0.12
C MET A 93 -0.05 -3.34 -0.26
N ALA A 94 -0.71 -2.32 -0.82
CA ALA A 94 -0.16 -0.98 -0.98
C ALA A 94 -0.69 0.02 0.06
N ALA A 95 -1.71 -0.37 0.84
CA ALA A 95 -2.39 0.50 1.80
C ALA A 95 -1.42 1.26 2.73
N SER A 96 -0.36 0.59 3.19
CA SER A 96 0.62 1.19 4.10
C SER A 96 1.46 2.31 3.48
N THR A 97 1.45 2.49 2.15
CA THR A 97 2.07 3.66 1.48
C THR A 97 1.53 4.96 2.06
N CYS A 98 0.23 5.03 2.36
CA CYS A 98 -0.38 6.21 2.97
C CYS A 98 0.26 6.58 4.32
N ALA A 99 0.57 5.57 5.15
CA ALA A 99 1.21 5.77 6.44
C ALA A 99 2.68 6.18 6.30
N PHE A 100 3.42 5.58 5.35
CA PHE A 100 4.80 5.97 5.07
C PHE A 100 4.89 7.41 4.58
N ILE A 101 3.99 7.84 3.68
CA ILE A 101 3.92 9.24 3.25
C ILE A 101 3.68 10.17 4.42
N ASN A 102 2.75 9.85 5.33
CA ASN A 102 2.54 10.65 6.53
C ASN A 102 3.77 10.71 7.45
N ALA A 103 4.51 9.61 7.57
CA ALA A 103 5.73 9.55 8.39
C ALA A 103 6.86 10.44 7.86
N VAL A 104 6.95 10.61 6.53
CA VAL A 104 7.96 11.47 5.89
C VAL A 104 7.40 12.80 5.38
N LYS A 105 6.13 13.12 5.62
CA LYS A 105 5.46 14.28 5.04
C LYS A 105 6.20 15.61 5.26
N GLY A 106 6.84 15.76 6.41
CA GLY A 106 7.63 16.94 6.75
C GLY A 106 8.93 17.12 5.93
N THR A 107 9.36 16.11 5.17
CA THR A 107 10.54 16.21 4.27
C THR A 107 10.18 16.76 2.90
N TYR A 108 8.90 16.78 2.52
CA TYR A 108 8.46 17.34 1.25
C TYR A 108 8.39 18.87 1.33
N LYS A 109 8.95 19.55 0.33
CA LYS A 109 8.82 21.01 0.20
C LYS A 109 7.43 21.45 -0.27
N ARG A 110 6.73 20.55 -0.97
CA ARG A 110 5.36 20.76 -1.47
C ARG A 110 4.36 19.96 -0.64
N LYS A 111 3.07 20.24 -0.86
CA LYS A 111 2.00 19.39 -0.33
C LYS A 111 2.01 18.06 -1.09
N VAL A 112 2.01 16.96 -0.32
CA VAL A 112 1.83 15.61 -0.83
C VAL A 112 0.58 14.99 -0.19
N GLY A 113 -0.20 14.29 -1.01
CA GLY A 113 -1.41 13.59 -0.62
C GLY A 113 -1.36 12.10 -0.96
N SER A 114 -2.31 11.35 -0.43
CA SER A 114 -2.48 9.94 -0.72
C SER A 114 -3.94 9.57 -0.93
N VAL A 115 -4.20 8.68 -1.87
CA VAL A 115 -5.51 8.09 -2.13
C VAL A 115 -5.39 6.59 -1.89
N LEU A 116 -6.37 5.99 -1.22
CA LEU A 116 -6.51 4.54 -1.15
C LEU A 116 -7.79 4.12 -1.88
N THR A 117 -7.68 3.22 -2.86
CA THR A 117 -8.82 2.51 -3.43
C THR A 117 -9.00 1.17 -2.75
N ILE A 118 -10.23 0.91 -2.28
CA ILE A 118 -10.67 -0.36 -1.71
C ILE A 118 -11.50 -1.09 -2.76
N HIS A 119 -11.08 -2.29 -3.18
CA HIS A 119 -11.83 -3.08 -4.16
C HIS A 119 -12.70 -4.14 -3.50
N ASN A 120 -12.22 -4.71 -2.40
CA ASN A 120 -12.93 -5.69 -1.60
C ASN A 120 -12.49 -5.59 -0.14
N LEU A 121 -13.42 -5.77 0.79
CA LEU A 121 -13.13 -5.78 2.23
C LEU A 121 -12.93 -7.19 2.81
N GLU A 122 -13.13 -8.25 2.03
CA GLU A 122 -12.88 -9.63 2.52
C GLU A 122 -11.38 -9.89 2.77
N HIS A 123 -10.49 -9.21 2.03
CA HIS A 123 -9.04 -9.36 2.17
C HIS A 123 -8.40 -8.08 2.70
N GLN A 124 -8.08 -8.05 3.99
CA GLN A 124 -7.66 -6.82 4.68
C GLN A 124 -6.16 -6.76 5.01
N GLY A 125 -5.44 -7.88 4.83
CA GLY A 125 -4.05 -8.02 5.26
C GLY A 125 -3.91 -7.96 6.78
N THR A 126 -4.38 -9.01 7.47
CA THR A 126 -4.34 -9.13 8.93
C THR A 126 -3.12 -9.92 9.39
N PHE A 127 -2.32 -9.37 10.30
CA PHE A 127 -1.03 -9.91 10.73
C PHE A 127 -0.74 -9.62 12.20
N SER A 128 0.45 -9.97 12.69
CA SER A 128 0.81 -9.80 14.10
C SER A 128 1.24 -8.37 14.43
N TYR A 129 1.25 -8.03 15.72
CA TYR A 129 1.87 -6.78 16.21
C TYR A 129 3.38 -6.72 15.90
N GLN A 130 4.07 -7.87 15.93
CA GLN A 130 5.49 -7.92 15.60
C GLN A 130 5.75 -7.49 14.15
N ASP A 131 4.87 -7.87 13.22
CA ASP A 131 4.96 -7.43 11.82
C ASP A 131 4.85 -5.90 11.68
N PHE A 132 4.00 -5.27 12.50
CA PHE A 132 3.91 -3.81 12.55
C PHE A 132 5.21 -3.19 13.07
N LEU A 133 5.82 -3.73 14.13
CA LEU A 133 7.09 -3.23 14.66
C LEU A 133 8.21 -3.33 13.61
N ASP A 134 8.23 -4.43 12.85
CA ASP A 134 9.22 -4.66 11.79
C ASP A 134 9.07 -3.69 10.61
N SER A 135 7.93 -3.01 10.46
CA SER A 135 7.75 -1.95 9.45
C SER A 135 8.61 -0.70 9.69
N HIS A 136 8.97 -0.45 10.96
CA HIS A 136 9.54 0.80 11.47
C HIS A 136 8.66 2.05 11.22
N LEU A 137 7.35 1.89 11.02
CA LEU A 137 6.42 3.01 11.13
C LEU A 137 6.41 3.55 12.58
N PRO A 138 6.11 4.84 12.79
CA PRO A 138 5.97 5.39 14.13
C PRO A 138 5.03 4.56 15.00
N THR A 139 5.45 4.20 16.21
CA THR A 139 4.67 3.34 17.12
C THR A 139 3.28 3.90 17.43
N LYS A 140 3.13 5.23 17.42
CA LYS A 140 1.83 5.90 17.55
C LYS A 140 0.82 5.56 16.44
N TYR A 141 1.27 5.02 15.30
CA TYR A 141 0.39 4.55 14.24
C TYR A 141 -0.20 3.17 14.53
N TRP A 142 0.23 2.49 15.61
CA TRP A 142 -0.36 1.20 15.96
C TRP A 142 -1.83 1.33 16.36
N GLY A 143 -2.21 2.28 17.23
CA GLY A 143 -3.48 2.24 17.97
C GLY A 143 -4.78 2.25 17.17
N MET A 144 -5.91 2.40 17.86
CA MET A 144 -7.26 2.34 17.26
C MET A 144 -7.47 3.31 16.09
N GLU A 145 -6.78 4.46 16.08
CA GLU A 145 -6.81 5.44 14.97
C GLU A 145 -5.81 5.12 13.84
N GLY A 146 -5.17 3.95 13.88
CA GLY A 146 -4.17 3.52 12.91
C GLY A 146 -4.38 2.07 12.51
N PHE A 147 -3.36 1.22 12.68
CA PHE A 147 -3.31 -0.13 12.11
C PHE A 147 -4.00 -1.22 12.95
N GLU A 148 -4.16 -1.02 14.25
CA GLU A 148 -4.65 -2.05 15.15
C GLU A 148 -6.15 -2.29 14.95
N HIS A 149 -6.52 -3.56 14.81
CA HIS A 149 -7.89 -4.02 14.78
C HIS A 149 -7.99 -5.35 15.53
N ASN A 150 -8.76 -5.38 16.63
CA ASN A 150 -8.97 -6.56 17.46
C ASN A 150 -7.66 -7.24 17.94
N GLY A 151 -6.67 -6.44 18.31
CA GLY A 151 -5.36 -6.87 18.79
C GLY A 151 -4.36 -7.26 17.70
N ALA A 152 -4.74 -7.16 16.42
CA ALA A 152 -3.92 -7.53 15.28
C ALA A 152 -3.58 -6.33 14.39
N LEU A 153 -2.52 -6.46 13.60
CA LEU A 153 -2.22 -5.55 12.51
C LEU A 153 -3.28 -5.74 11.42
N ASN A 154 -3.89 -4.66 10.93
CA ASN A 154 -4.75 -4.67 9.75
C ASN A 154 -4.27 -3.61 8.76
N LEU A 155 -3.68 -4.05 7.65
CA LEU A 155 -3.05 -3.14 6.69
C LEU A 155 -4.07 -2.23 6.00
N LEU A 156 -5.24 -2.77 5.64
CA LEU A 156 -6.28 -1.99 4.98
C LEU A 156 -6.86 -0.93 5.92
N LYS A 157 -7.10 -1.27 7.19
CA LYS A 157 -7.50 -0.30 8.22
C LYS A 157 -6.46 0.82 8.39
N GLY A 158 -5.18 0.47 8.48
CA GLY A 158 -4.11 1.47 8.55
C GLY A 158 -4.10 2.40 7.35
N GLY A 159 -4.29 1.86 6.14
CA GLY A 159 -4.48 2.65 4.94
C GLY A 159 -5.71 3.57 5.01
N ILE A 160 -6.86 3.04 5.45
CA ILE A 160 -8.10 3.80 5.64
C ILE A 160 -7.88 4.99 6.57
N GLN A 161 -7.13 4.82 7.66
CA GLN A 161 -6.90 5.91 8.62
C GLN A 161 -5.85 6.93 8.15
N HIS A 162 -4.87 6.51 7.35
CA HIS A 162 -3.78 7.37 6.92
C HIS A 162 -3.97 8.04 5.56
N ALA A 163 -4.86 7.55 4.70
CA ALA A 163 -5.07 8.14 3.38
C ALA A 163 -5.65 9.57 3.47
N THR A 164 -5.30 10.44 2.53
CA THR A 164 -5.93 11.77 2.40
C THR A 164 -7.35 11.67 1.86
N LYS A 165 -7.58 10.80 0.86
CA LYS A 165 -8.91 10.46 0.34
C LYS A 165 -9.06 8.95 0.18
N LEU A 166 -10.29 8.48 0.25
CA LEU A 166 -10.66 7.10 0.04
C LEU A 166 -11.51 7.00 -1.21
N THR A 167 -11.27 5.96 -2.00
CA THR A 167 -12.14 5.62 -3.13
C THR A 167 -12.54 4.15 -3.07
N THR A 168 -13.64 3.82 -3.72
CA THR A 168 -14.07 2.44 -3.90
C THR A 168 -14.84 2.27 -5.20
N VAL A 169 -15.19 1.04 -5.55
CA VAL A 169 -15.53 0.62 -6.93
C VAL A 169 -16.93 1.04 -7.42
N SER A 170 -17.75 1.65 -6.57
CA SER A 170 -19.00 2.30 -6.99
C SER A 170 -19.58 3.21 -5.90
N PRO A 171 -20.45 4.19 -6.25
CA PRO A 171 -21.19 4.99 -5.27
C PRO A 171 -22.06 4.15 -4.32
N THR A 172 -22.68 3.08 -4.83
CA THR A 172 -23.48 2.15 -4.03
C THR A 172 -22.61 1.42 -3.01
N TYR A 173 -21.49 0.86 -3.47
CA TYR A 173 -20.57 0.13 -2.62
C TYR A 173 -19.96 1.04 -1.54
N ALA A 174 -19.70 2.31 -1.85
CA ALA A 174 -19.29 3.31 -0.86
C ALA A 174 -20.31 3.53 0.27
N GLN A 175 -21.60 3.29 0.04
CA GLN A 175 -22.63 3.29 1.08
C GLN A 175 -22.67 1.97 1.84
N GLU A 176 -22.64 0.85 1.11
CA GLU A 176 -22.74 -0.51 1.66
C GLU A 176 -21.64 -0.78 2.69
N ILE A 177 -20.38 -0.50 2.35
CA ILE A 177 -19.22 -0.83 3.20
C ILE A 177 -19.16 -0.06 4.54
N LYS A 178 -20.05 0.90 4.75
CA LYS A 178 -20.21 1.61 6.04
C LYS A 178 -21.22 0.92 6.96
N THR A 179 -21.83 -0.18 6.52
CA THR A 179 -22.79 -0.97 7.29
C THR A 179 -22.10 -2.20 7.87
N VAL A 180 -22.66 -2.76 8.95
CA VAL A 180 -22.15 -3.99 9.57
C VAL A 180 -22.18 -5.18 8.61
N GLU A 181 -23.17 -5.22 7.71
CA GLU A 181 -23.37 -6.33 6.76
C GLU A 181 -22.22 -6.43 5.74
N PHE A 182 -21.73 -5.30 5.23
CA PHE A 182 -20.74 -5.27 4.15
C PHE A 182 -19.37 -4.72 4.55
N GLY A 183 -19.25 -4.10 5.73
CA GLY A 183 -18.02 -3.44 6.17
C GLY A 183 -16.94 -4.37 6.71
N GLN A 184 -17.24 -5.67 6.89
CA GLN A 184 -16.27 -6.70 7.29
C GLN A 184 -15.47 -6.32 8.55
N GLY A 185 -16.11 -5.68 9.53
CA GLY A 185 -15.48 -5.21 10.77
C GLY A 185 -14.80 -3.84 10.68
N LEU A 186 -14.65 -3.29 9.48
CA LEU A 186 -14.07 -1.96 9.24
C LEU A 186 -15.12 -0.85 9.08
N GLU A 187 -16.41 -1.17 9.21
CA GLU A 187 -17.52 -0.23 9.00
C GLU A 187 -17.39 1.04 9.85
N LYS A 188 -16.92 0.90 11.10
CA LYS A 188 -16.70 2.06 11.99
C LYS A 188 -15.56 2.95 11.51
N SER A 189 -14.49 2.37 10.98
CA SER A 189 -13.37 3.14 10.41
C SER A 189 -13.81 3.88 9.15
N LEU A 190 -14.60 3.21 8.30
CA LEU A 190 -15.14 3.79 7.07
C LEU A 190 -16.18 4.86 7.35
N LEU A 191 -17.02 4.68 8.37
CA LEU A 191 -17.98 5.68 8.82
C LEU A 191 -17.27 6.92 9.38
N TYR A 192 -16.23 6.74 10.20
CA TYR A 192 -15.39 7.83 10.69
C TYR A 192 -14.76 8.63 9.53
N ARG A 193 -14.36 7.93 8.46
CA ARG A 193 -13.79 8.52 7.24
C ARG A 193 -14.82 8.85 6.15
N ALA A 194 -16.12 8.83 6.45
CA ALA A 194 -17.15 8.94 5.41
C ALA A 194 -17.09 10.23 4.58
N GLY A 195 -16.64 11.35 5.18
CA GLY A 195 -16.46 12.62 4.46
C GLY A 195 -15.33 12.60 3.42
N ASP A 196 -14.46 11.59 3.46
CA ASP A 196 -13.34 11.41 2.51
C ASP A 196 -13.55 10.24 1.55
N LEU A 197 -14.61 9.44 1.73
CA LEU A 197 -14.89 8.24 0.94
C LEU A 197 -15.79 8.57 -0.26
N VAL A 198 -15.28 8.28 -1.46
CA VAL A 198 -15.97 8.51 -2.74
C VAL A 198 -16.08 7.20 -3.53
N GLY A 199 -17.27 6.86 -4.01
CA GLY A 199 -17.44 5.75 -4.94
C GLY A 199 -17.19 6.18 -6.38
N ILE A 200 -16.28 5.50 -7.07
CA ILE A 200 -15.95 5.70 -8.48
C ILE A 200 -16.24 4.38 -9.19
N LEU A 201 -17.18 4.40 -10.13
CA LEU A 201 -17.57 3.20 -10.86
C LEU A 201 -16.39 2.66 -11.67
N ASN A 202 -16.07 1.38 -11.51
CA ASN A 202 -15.06 0.72 -12.35
C ASN A 202 -15.45 0.78 -13.83
N GLY A 203 -14.45 1.05 -14.68
CA GLY A 203 -14.57 0.94 -16.13
C GLY A 203 -14.00 -0.38 -16.64
N ILE A 204 -14.38 -0.74 -17.86
CA ILE A 204 -13.68 -1.70 -18.72
C ILE A 204 -13.28 -0.94 -19.99
N ASP A 205 -12.10 -1.24 -20.52
CA ASP A 205 -11.60 -0.70 -21.79
C ASP A 205 -12.01 -1.57 -22.98
#